data_AF-A0A177B5U5-F1
#
_entry.id   AF-A0A177B5U5-F1
#
_cell.length_a   1.000
_cell.length_b   1.000
_cell.length_c   1.000
_cell.angle_alpha   90.00
_cell.angle_beta   90.00
_cell.angle_gamma   90.00
#
_symmetry.space_group_name_H-M   'P 1'
#
loop_
_entity.id
_entity.type
_entity.pdbx_description
1 polymer ?
#
loop_
_entity_poly.entity_id
_entity_poly.type
_entity_poly.pdbx_seq_one_letter_code
_entity_poly.pdbx_strand_id
1 'polypeptide(L)'
;MDLLKKYVDETPKTVSKAASLTSRTPGGFLSPHSQVYTVAIKSGRLLENSLSLCAINLRSMYVYLFELKCDSDYLNLLTKFNQYTPKEVLIPNSFHNNFNKNIIDVIKKNYPNVPVYLIKCKNFDYIKGL
;
A
#
# COMPACT_ATOMS: atom_id res chain seq x y z
N MET A 1 -19.88 1.42 20.59
CA MET A 1 -18.42 1.61 20.47
C MET A 1 -17.91 0.46 19.60
N ASP A 2 -18.33 0.36 18.33
CA ASP A 2 -18.38 -0.96 17.65
C ASP A 2 -18.10 -0.95 16.13
N LEU A 3 -17.30 0.00 15.62
CA LEU A 3 -16.86 -0.03 14.21
C LEU A 3 -15.45 -0.60 14.01
N LEU A 4 -14.66 -0.74 15.09
CA LEU A 4 -13.28 -1.24 15.05
C LEU A 4 -13.18 -2.77 15.01
N LYS A 5 -14.18 -3.51 15.51
CA LYS A 5 -14.17 -4.98 15.49
C LYS A 5 -14.39 -5.58 14.11
N LYS A 6 -15.09 -4.88 13.21
CA LYS A 6 -15.37 -5.39 11.86
C LYS A 6 -14.13 -5.47 10.97
N TYR A 7 -13.08 -4.74 11.29
CA TYR A 7 -11.81 -4.77 10.54
C TYR A 7 -10.76 -5.75 11.11
N VAL A 8 -11.01 -6.35 12.28
CA VAL A 8 -10.03 -7.20 12.98
C VAL A 8 -10.33 -8.70 12.82
N ASP A 9 -11.58 -9.09 12.56
CA ASP A 9 -12.00 -10.50 12.56
C ASP A 9 -12.02 -11.20 11.18
N GLU A 10 -11.61 -10.54 10.10
CA GLU A 10 -11.45 -11.18 8.79
C GLU A 10 -10.03 -11.72 8.52
N THR A 11 -9.30 -12.13 9.57
CA THR A 11 -8.13 -13.00 9.34
C THR A 11 -8.61 -14.42 9.08
N PRO A 12 -8.35 -15.04 7.91
CA PRO A 12 -8.62 -16.45 7.71
C PRO A 12 -7.70 -17.24 8.64
N LYS A 13 -8.28 -17.79 9.72
CA LYS A 13 -7.65 -18.84 10.51
C LYS A 13 -7.62 -20.09 9.63
N THR A 14 -6.44 -20.71 9.54
CA THR A 14 -6.06 -21.88 8.72
C THR A 14 -5.59 -21.56 7.29
N VAL A 15 -4.34 -21.07 7.19
CA VAL A 15 -3.53 -21.28 5.99
C VAL A 15 -3.12 -22.75 6.00
N SER A 16 -3.94 -23.59 5.37
CA SER A 16 -3.62 -24.98 5.12
C SER A 16 -2.40 -25.07 4.19
N LYS A 17 -1.53 -26.04 4.49
CA LYS A 17 -0.40 -26.47 3.65
C LYS A 17 -0.91 -26.93 2.28
N ALA A 18 -1.16 -25.99 1.37
CA ALA A 18 -1.28 -26.13 -0.10
C ALA A 18 -1.89 -24.87 -0.76
N ALA A 19 -1.83 -23.68 -0.15
CA ALA A 19 -2.08 -22.43 -0.89
C ALA A 19 -0.85 -22.12 -1.76
N SER A 20 -0.84 -22.73 -2.94
CA SER A 20 0.00 -22.38 -4.08
C SER A 20 0.08 -20.87 -4.29
N LEU A 21 1.15 -20.39 -4.93
CA LEU A 21 1.56 -19.01 -5.26
C LEU A 21 0.53 -18.17 -6.06
N THR A 22 -0.77 -18.30 -5.80
CA THR A 22 -1.87 -17.84 -6.66
C THR A 22 -2.99 -17.09 -5.93
N SER A 23 -2.74 -16.46 -4.78
CA SER A 23 -3.65 -15.39 -4.33
C SER A 23 -3.41 -14.15 -5.20
N ARG A 24 -3.92 -14.19 -6.43
CA ARG A 24 -3.84 -13.06 -7.38
C ARG A 24 -4.62 -11.89 -6.78
N THR A 25 -3.91 -10.92 -6.22
CA THR A 25 -4.50 -9.63 -5.86
C THR A 25 -4.62 -8.76 -7.12
N PRO A 26 -5.47 -7.72 -7.14
CA PRO A 26 -5.65 -6.88 -8.32
C PRO A 26 -4.36 -6.26 -8.86
N GLY A 27 -3.39 -5.94 -7.99
CA GLY A 27 -2.07 -5.44 -8.40
C GLY A 27 -1.03 -6.53 -8.67
N GLY A 28 -1.21 -7.74 -8.12
CA GLY A 28 -0.39 -8.92 -8.42
C GLY A 28 -0.71 -9.62 -9.74
N PHE A 29 -1.73 -9.16 -10.47
CA PHE A 29 -2.14 -9.75 -11.74
C PHE A 29 -1.24 -9.28 -12.90
N LEU A 30 -0.51 -10.21 -13.51
CA LEU A 30 0.21 -9.98 -14.76
C LEU A 30 -0.79 -9.89 -15.92
N SER A 31 -1.17 -8.66 -16.29
CA SER A 31 -1.97 -8.40 -17.47
C SER A 31 -1.07 -8.18 -18.69
N PRO A 32 -1.25 -8.94 -19.78
CA PRO A 32 -0.50 -8.70 -21.03
C PRO A 32 -0.92 -7.39 -21.73
N HIS A 33 -2.08 -6.83 -21.38
CA HIS A 33 -2.69 -5.72 -22.12
C HIS A 33 -2.75 -4.41 -21.33
N SER A 34 -2.64 -4.43 -20.00
CA SER A 34 -2.76 -3.21 -19.17
C SER A 34 -1.54 -3.02 -18.28
N GLN A 35 -1.13 -1.77 -18.08
CA GLN A 35 -0.19 -1.43 -17.01
C GLN A 35 -0.92 -1.56 -15.67
N VAL A 36 -0.36 -2.36 -14.78
CA VAL A 36 -0.91 -2.62 -13.44
C VAL A 36 0.12 -2.13 -12.45
N TYR A 37 -0.25 -1.10 -11.67
CA TYR A 37 0.62 -0.53 -10.66
C TYR A 37 0.18 -0.98 -9.27
N THR A 38 1.10 -1.59 -8.54
CA THR A 38 1.01 -1.77 -7.08
C THR A 38 1.83 -0.67 -6.42
N VAL A 39 1.22 0.06 -5.48
CA VAL A 39 1.91 1.14 -4.76
C VAL A 39 2.07 0.77 -3.29
N ALA A 40 3.32 0.68 -2.82
CA ALA A 40 3.64 0.56 -1.41
C ALA A 40 3.95 1.95 -0.83
N ILE A 41 3.41 2.25 0.35
CA ILE A 41 3.55 3.54 1.02
C ILE A 41 4.11 3.32 2.42
N LYS A 42 5.11 4.09 2.82
CA LYS A 42 5.66 4.12 4.17
C LYS A 42 5.81 5.56 4.63
N SER A 43 5.53 5.83 5.90
CA SER A 43 5.93 7.10 6.52
C SER A 43 7.44 7.26 6.45
N GLY A 44 7.91 8.40 5.95
CA GLY A 44 9.32 8.78 6.01
C GLY A 44 9.75 9.19 7.42
N ARG A 45 10.83 9.96 7.53
CA ARG A 45 11.34 10.41 8.83
C ARG A 45 10.29 11.28 9.53
N LEU A 46 9.94 10.92 10.77
CA LEU A 46 8.92 11.61 11.58
C LEU A 46 9.11 13.13 11.68
N LEU A 47 10.35 13.62 11.62
CA LEU A 47 10.68 15.04 11.69
C LEU A 47 10.49 15.81 10.38
N GLU A 48 10.45 15.11 9.24
CA GLU A 48 10.41 15.74 7.91
C GLU A 48 9.00 15.73 7.31
N ASN A 49 8.03 15.11 7.98
CA ASN A 49 6.67 14.88 7.49
C ASN A 49 6.69 14.40 6.03
N SER A 50 7.50 13.37 5.74
CA SER A 50 7.65 12.82 4.40
C SER A 50 6.95 11.48 4.24
N LEU A 51 6.68 11.12 2.99
CA LEU A 51 6.09 9.87 2.53
C LEU A 51 7.02 9.21 1.52
N SER A 52 7.41 7.97 1.79
CA SER A 52 8.12 7.14 0.83
C SER A 52 7.12 6.28 0.07
N LEU A 53 7.15 6.34 -1.26
CA LEU A 53 6.31 5.54 -2.14
C LEU A 53 7.19 4.68 -3.04
N CYS A 54 6.75 3.45 -3.26
CA CYS A 54 7.29 2.56 -4.27
C CYS A 54 6.13 2.14 -5.18
N ALA A 55 6.21 2.45 -6.48
CA ALA A 55 5.27 2.00 -7.48
C ALA A 55 5.94 0.93 -8.36
N ILE A 56 5.31 -0.22 -8.51
CA ILE A 56 5.82 -1.32 -9.32
C ILE A 56 4.85 -1.58 -10.45
N ASN A 57 5.36 -1.59 -11.69
CA ASN A 57 4.63 -2.06 -12.85
C ASN A 57 5.11 -3.47 -13.21
N LEU A 58 4.30 -4.48 -12.90
CA LEU A 58 4.67 -5.89 -13.10
C LEU A 58 4.80 -6.27 -14.59
N ARG A 59 4.21 -5.49 -15.51
CA ARG A 59 4.34 -5.77 -16.95
C ARG A 59 5.70 -5.32 -17.48
N SER A 60 6.13 -4.12 -17.12
CA SER A 60 7.40 -3.55 -17.58
C SER A 60 8.58 -3.87 -16.66
N MET A 61 8.32 -4.49 -15.51
CA MET A 61 9.31 -4.77 -14.46
C MET A 61 10.03 -3.52 -13.96
N TYR A 62 9.42 -2.34 -14.13
CA TYR A 62 9.96 -1.09 -13.60
C TYR A 62 9.51 -0.86 -12.17
N VAL A 63 10.48 -0.45 -11.35
CA VAL A 63 10.29 0.00 -9.98
C VAL A 63 10.56 1.50 -9.94
N TYR A 64 9.58 2.24 -9.43
CA TYR A 64 9.69 3.68 -9.26
C TYR A 64 9.66 4.03 -7.78
N LEU A 65 10.69 4.74 -7.32
CA LEU A 65 10.83 5.15 -5.93
C LEU A 65 10.64 6.66 -5.82
N PHE A 66 9.85 7.09 -4.84
CA PHE A 66 9.59 8.50 -4.57
C PHE A 66 9.70 8.77 -3.08
N GLU A 67 10.24 9.94 -2.76
CA GLU A 67 10.06 10.57 -1.45
C GLU A 67 9.28 11.86 -1.67
N LEU A 68 8.16 11.99 -0.99
CA LEU A 68 7.23 13.10 -1.11
C LEU A 68 7.17 13.84 0.22
N LYS A 69 7.13 15.17 0.18
CA LYS A 69 6.76 15.95 1.36
C LYS A 69 5.24 15.88 1.54
N CYS A 70 4.78 15.58 2.75
CA CYS A 70 3.38 15.64 3.10
C CYS A 70 2.98 17.09 3.36
N ASP A 71 2.06 17.59 2.55
CA ASP A 71 1.18 18.69 2.92
C ASP A 71 -0.04 18.14 3.67
N SER A 72 -0.86 19.04 4.25
CA SER A 72 -2.05 18.67 5.03
C SER A 72 -3.10 17.89 4.24
N ASP A 73 -3.13 18.09 2.92
CA ASP A 73 -4.15 17.53 2.02
C ASP A 73 -3.64 16.33 1.21
N TYR A 74 -2.38 15.95 1.42
CA TYR A 74 -1.67 14.90 0.69
C TYR A 74 -1.71 15.09 -0.84
N LEU A 75 -1.64 16.34 -1.34
CA LEU A 75 -1.73 16.63 -2.78
C LEU A 75 -0.65 15.92 -3.60
N ASN A 76 0.57 15.86 -3.07
CA ASN A 76 1.68 15.15 -3.72
C ASN A 76 1.39 13.64 -3.88
N LEU A 77 0.75 13.02 -2.87
CA LEU A 77 0.35 11.62 -2.93
C LEU A 77 -0.73 11.42 -4.00
N LEU A 78 -1.77 12.26 -3.99
CA LEU A 78 -2.87 12.19 -4.96
C LEU A 78 -2.38 12.40 -6.40
N THR A 79 -1.43 13.30 -6.59
CA THR A 79 -0.78 13.53 -7.90
C THR A 79 -0.11 12.26 -8.41
N LYS A 80 0.62 11.53 -7.55
CA LYS A 80 1.24 10.26 -7.92
C LYS A 80 0.21 9.16 -8.16
N PHE A 81 -0.89 9.15 -7.40
CA PHE A 81 -1.99 8.21 -7.63
C PHE A 81 -2.67 8.45 -8.97
N ASN A 82 -2.86 9.69 -9.40
CA ASN A 82 -3.38 10.01 -10.74
C ASN A 82 -2.40 9.62 -11.85
N GLN A 83 -1.09 9.78 -11.61
CA GLN A 83 -0.05 9.44 -12.59
C GLN A 83 0.04 7.91 -12.80
N TYR A 84 -0.02 7.11 -11.74
CA TYR A 84 0.20 5.66 -11.80
C TYR A 84 -1.08 4.83 -11.72
N THR A 85 -2.21 5.42 -11.31
CA THR A 85 -3.53 4.77 -11.19
C THR A 85 -3.46 3.39 -10.51
N PRO A 86 -3.02 3.32 -9.24
CA PRO A 86 -2.75 2.06 -8.57
C PRO A 86 -3.98 1.15 -8.55
N LYS A 87 -3.76 -0.15 -8.78
CA LYS A 87 -4.79 -1.18 -8.65
C LYS A 87 -4.87 -1.76 -7.25
N GLU A 88 -3.82 -1.58 -6.47
CA GLU A 88 -3.81 -1.86 -5.04
C GLU A 88 -2.75 -1.01 -4.34
N VAL A 89 -2.94 -0.83 -3.04
CA VAL A 89 -2.01 -0.10 -2.17
C VAL A 89 -1.59 -0.97 -1.00
N LEU A 90 -0.30 -0.97 -0.69
CA LEU A 90 0.28 -1.68 0.44
C LEU A 90 0.77 -0.66 1.48
N ILE A 91 0.34 -0.80 2.73
CA ILE A 91 0.75 0.09 3.83
C ILE A 91 1.25 -0.78 4.99
N PRO A 92 2.37 -0.42 5.65
CA PRO A 92 2.84 -1.15 6.81
C PRO A 92 1.84 -1.01 7.95
N ASN A 93 1.52 -2.14 8.58
CA ASN A 93 0.75 -2.22 9.80
C ASN A 93 1.60 -1.76 10.99
N SER A 94 1.91 -0.46 11.02
CA SER A 94 2.73 0.15 12.07
C SER A 94 1.88 0.63 13.24
N PHE A 95 2.48 0.62 14.44
CA PHE A 95 1.84 1.10 15.66
C PHE A 95 1.59 2.62 15.68
N HIS A 96 2.16 3.39 14.72
CA HIS A 96 1.83 4.80 14.50
C HIS A 96 0.49 4.94 13.75
N ASN A 97 -0.57 4.53 14.44
CA ASN A 97 -1.90 4.35 13.89
C ASN A 97 -2.51 5.61 13.26
N ASN A 98 -2.20 6.81 13.78
CA ASN A 98 -2.87 8.03 13.33
C ASN A 98 -2.42 8.47 11.93
N PHE A 99 -1.12 8.35 11.62
CA PHE A 99 -0.60 8.70 10.29
C PHE A 99 -1.13 7.74 9.22
N ASN A 100 -1.07 6.44 9.50
CA ASN A 100 -1.60 5.41 8.61
C ASN A 100 -3.11 5.56 8.39
N LYS A 101 -3.88 5.85 9.45
CA LYS A 101 -5.33 6.12 9.33
C LYS A 101 -5.61 7.29 8.41
N ASN A 102 -4.92 8.43 8.60
CA ASN A 102 -5.14 9.61 7.76
C ASN A 102 -4.89 9.32 6.28
N ILE A 103 -3.83 8.58 5.95
CA ILE A 103 -3.53 8.20 4.56
C ILE A 103 -4.58 7.25 4.00
N ILE A 104 -4.98 6.25 4.78
CA ILE A 104 -6.02 5.30 4.38
C ILE A 104 -7.33 6.07 4.11
N ASP A 105 -7.69 7.00 4.97
CA ASP A 105 -8.89 7.82 4.83
C ASP A 105 -8.83 8.69 3.56
N VAL A 106 -7.70 9.34 3.31
CA VAL A 106 -7.48 10.12 2.07
C VAL A 106 -7.59 9.24 0.82
N ILE A 107 -6.95 8.06 0.83
CA ILE A 107 -7.01 7.12 -0.30
C ILE A 107 -8.44 6.64 -0.50
N LYS A 108 -9.15 6.25 0.56
CA LYS A 108 -10.51 5.72 0.46
C LYS A 108 -11.52 6.79 0.06
N LYS A 109 -11.32 8.05 0.45
CA LYS A 109 -12.14 9.18 0.03
C LYS A 109 -12.02 9.45 -1.47
N ASN A 110 -10.81 9.39 -2.03
CA ASN A 110 -10.57 9.74 -3.44
C ASN A 110 -10.61 8.53 -4.39
N TYR A 111 -10.28 7.35 -3.90
CA TYR A 111 -10.18 6.10 -4.66
C TYR A 111 -10.85 4.94 -3.90
N PRO A 112 -12.18 4.97 -3.71
CA PRO A 112 -12.90 4.00 -2.86
C PRO A 112 -12.73 2.55 -3.33
N ASN A 113 -12.58 2.36 -4.64
CA ASN A 113 -12.44 1.05 -5.28
C ASN A 113 -11.02 0.48 -5.24
N VAL A 114 -10.03 1.25 -4.80
CA VAL A 114 -8.64 0.76 -4.69
C VAL A 114 -8.49 0.02 -3.36
N PRO A 115 -8.21 -1.30 -3.37
CA PRO A 115 -7.97 -2.06 -2.15
C PRO A 115 -6.69 -1.57 -1.47
N VAL A 116 -6.74 -1.47 -0.14
CA VAL A 116 -5.60 -1.10 0.70
C VAL A 116 -5.32 -2.26 1.63
N TYR A 117 -4.10 -2.81 1.55
CA TYR A 117 -3.68 -3.95 2.35
C TYR A 117 -2.70 -3.51 3.43
N LEU A 118 -2.99 -3.88 4.67
CA LEU A 118 -2.09 -3.70 5.79
C LEU A 118 -1.11 -4.86 5.86
N ILE A 119 0.17 -4.57 5.70
CA ILE A 119 1.24 -5.57 5.59
C ILE A 119 2.14 -5.49 6.83
N LYS A 120 2.66 -6.62 7.31
CA LYS A 120 3.56 -6.63 8.48
C LYS A 120 4.77 -5.72 8.25
N CYS A 121 5.10 -4.85 9.22
CA CYS A 121 6.20 -3.88 9.11
C CYS A 121 7.54 -4.50 8.69
N LYS A 122 7.84 -5.73 9.16
CA LYS A 122 9.06 -6.46 8.79
C LYS A 122 9.26 -6.63 7.27
N ASN A 123 8.19 -6.55 6.47
CA ASN A 123 8.26 -6.63 5.01
C ASN A 123 8.64 -5.28 4.37
N PHE A 124 8.69 -4.20 5.15
CA PHE A 124 9.11 -2.85 4.76
C PHE A 124 10.46 -2.48 5.38
N ASP A 125 11.08 -3.40 6.11
CA ASP A 125 12.40 -3.20 6.68
C ASP A 125 13.46 -3.57 5.64
N TYR A 126 14.50 -2.75 5.58
CA TYR A 126 15.64 -3.04 4.74
C TYR A 126 16.36 -4.27 5.30
N ILE A 127 16.37 -5.36 4.52
CA ILE A 127 17.16 -6.54 4.84
C ILE A 127 18.61 -6.22 4.45
N LYS A 128 19.46 -5.94 5.44
CA LYS A 128 20.91 -5.83 5.21
C LYS A 128 21.44 -7.15 4.66
N GLY A 129 22.10 -7.12 3.50
CA GLY A 129 22.87 -8.25 2.97
C GLY A 129 22.17 -9.14 1.95
N LEU A 130 21.10 -8.65 1.30
CA LEU A 130 20.71 -9.12 -0.04
C LEU A 130 21.52 -8.38 -1.12
#